data_AF-A0A949BWK9-F1
#
_entry.id   AF-A0A949BWK9-F1
#
_cell.length_a   1.000
_cell.length_b   1.000
_cell.length_c   1.000
_cell.angle_alpha   90.00
_cell.angle_beta   90.00
_cell.angle_gamma   90.00
#
_symmetry.space_group_name_H-M   'P 1'
#
loop_
_entity.id
_entity.type
_entity.pdbx_description
1 polymer ?
#
loop_
_entity_poly.entity_id
_entity_poly.type
_entity_poly.pdbx_seq_one_letter_code
_entity_poly.pdbx_strand_id
1 'polypeptide(L)'
;MKNGFTLIELIIVITIIGIITGVVGFVLFGAVDAWTFKFNRSDILSDGRPAMNRMVREIREIRDNDSVATASSSEFRFTNTANVDITYNLSSTDLNRTANGITNTLAEDVSGLTFTYYDSCASGATPIAPTVGTDTNIRRVQIDLTLTKNGENLYVQSQSVPRNF
;
A
#
# COMPACT_ATOMS: atom_id res chain seq x y z
N MET A 1 -67.78 17.67 10.68
CA MET A 1 -67.53 17.74 12.14
C MET A 1 -66.01 17.73 12.32
N LYS A 2 -65.42 18.78 12.91
CA LYS A 2 -63.97 18.87 13.09
C LYS A 2 -63.63 18.23 14.44
N ASN A 3 -63.06 17.02 14.41
CA ASN A 3 -62.58 16.34 15.61
C ASN A 3 -61.25 17.00 16.01
N GLY A 4 -61.25 17.70 17.14
CA GLY A 4 -60.04 18.29 17.71
C GLY A 4 -59.20 17.22 18.42
N PHE A 5 -57.89 17.28 18.26
CA PHE A 5 -56.95 16.41 18.97
C PHE A 5 -57.08 16.60 20.49
N THR A 6 -56.98 15.50 21.23
CA THR A 6 -57.00 15.55 22.69
C THR A 6 -55.61 15.90 23.25
N LEU A 7 -55.56 16.55 24.41
CA LEU A 7 -54.29 16.95 25.03
C LEU A 7 -53.40 15.74 25.34
N ILE A 8 -54.01 14.61 25.71
CA ILE A 8 -53.29 13.35 25.96
C ILE A 8 -52.67 12.78 24.68
N GLU A 9 -53.35 12.91 23.55
CA GLU A 9 -52.86 12.44 22.24
C GLU A 9 -51.63 13.24 21.80
N LEU A 10 -51.61 14.56 22.04
CA LEU A 10 -50.44 15.39 21.77
C LEU A 10 -49.23 14.98 22.64
N ILE A 11 -49.44 14.69 23.92
CA ILE A 11 -48.38 14.24 24.83
C ILE A 11 -47.80 12.90 24.35
N ILE A 12 -48.66 11.94 23.97
CA ILE A 12 -48.22 10.63 23.47
C ILE A 12 -47.40 10.79 22.20
N VAL A 13 -47.82 11.64 21.25
CA VAL A 13 -47.09 11.89 20.00
C VAL A 13 -45.70 12.48 20.26
N ILE A 14 -45.58 13.49 21.11
CA ILE A 14 -44.28 14.13 21.41
C ILE A 14 -43.34 13.12 22.09
N THR A 15 -43.89 12.27 22.97
CA THR A 15 -43.11 11.24 23.68
C THR A 15 -42.58 10.18 22.72
N ILE A 16 -43.43 9.71 21.79
CA ILE A 16 -43.04 8.73 20.76
C ILE A 16 -41.97 9.33 19.83
N ILE A 17 -42.12 10.58 19.40
CA ILE A 17 -41.12 11.25 18.54
C ILE A 17 -39.79 11.39 19.29
N GLY A 18 -39.79 11.72 20.58
CA GLY A 18 -38.58 11.81 21.40
C GLY A 18 -37.82 10.48 21.49
N ILE A 19 -38.53 9.37 21.71
CA ILE A 19 -37.94 8.02 21.74
C ILE A 19 -37.35 7.66 20.37
N ILE A 20 -38.10 7.88 19.28
CA ILE A 20 -37.63 7.59 17.92
C ILE A 20 -36.38 8.41 17.58
N THR A 21 -36.38 9.71 17.91
CA THR A 21 -35.26 10.61 17.62
C THR A 21 -33.99 10.19 18.38
N GLY A 22 -34.12 9.76 19.64
CA GLY A 22 -32.99 9.26 20.43
C GLY A 22 -32.36 7.99 19.85
N VAL A 23 -33.20 7.03 19.42
CA VAL A 23 -32.73 5.78 18.80
C VAL A 23 -32.07 6.05 17.44
N VAL A 24 -32.70 6.88 16.60
CA VAL A 24 -32.17 7.25 15.28
C VAL A 24 -30.85 8.02 15.40
N GLY A 25 -30.73 8.90 16.39
CA GLY A 25 -29.48 9.63 16.66
C GLY A 25 -28.32 8.69 16.96
N PHE A 26 -28.50 7.70 17.83
CA PHE A 26 -27.47 6.72 18.15
C PHE A 26 -27.01 5.91 16.92
N VAL A 27 -27.95 5.51 16.06
CA VAL A 27 -27.63 4.77 14.82
C VAL A 27 -26.87 5.65 13.83
N LEU A 28 -27.23 6.93 13.71
CA LEU A 28 -26.54 7.87 12.82
C LEU A 28 -25.10 8.16 13.26
N PHE A 29 -24.86 8.35 14.56
CA PHE A 29 -23.49 8.54 15.07
C PHE A 29 -22.61 7.30 14.81
N GLY A 30 -23.13 6.10 15.07
CA GLY A 30 -22.41 4.86 14.74
C GLY A 30 -22.16 4.67 13.24
N ALA A 31 -23.09 5.14 12.39
CA ALA A 31 -22.94 5.09 10.94
C ALA A 31 -21.88 6.09 10.43
N VAL A 32 -21.78 7.29 11.02
CA VAL A 32 -20.78 8.30 10.68
C VAL A 32 -19.37 7.85 11.08
N ASP A 33 -19.20 7.31 12.29
CA ASP A 33 -17.91 6.77 12.74
C ASP A 33 -17.47 5.56 11.89
N ALA A 34 -18.42 4.70 11.50
CA ALA A 34 -18.13 3.60 10.58
C ALA A 34 -17.81 4.08 9.15
N TRP A 35 -18.34 5.24 8.73
CA TRP A 35 -18.06 5.84 7.43
C TRP A 35 -16.65 6.45 7.39
N THR A 36 -16.26 7.27 8.38
CA THR A 36 -14.94 7.90 8.43
C THR A 36 -13.80 6.88 8.53
N PHE A 37 -14.02 5.76 9.24
CA PHE A 37 -13.07 4.64 9.28
C PHE A 37 -12.89 3.95 7.91
N LYS A 38 -13.94 3.88 7.09
CA LYS A 38 -13.87 3.23 5.76
C LYS A 38 -13.14 4.06 4.70
N PHE A 39 -13.21 5.39 4.74
CA PHE A 39 -12.50 6.23 3.76
C PHE A 39 -10.98 6.18 3.95
N ASN A 40 -10.50 6.27 5.18
CA ASN A 40 -9.06 6.27 5.46
C ASN A 40 -8.38 4.98 4.99
N ARG A 41 -9.04 3.82 5.13
CA ARG A 41 -8.50 2.54 4.67
C ARG A 41 -8.54 2.37 3.15
N SER A 42 -9.49 3.04 2.46
CA SER A 42 -9.55 3.04 0.99
C SER A 42 -8.37 3.80 0.39
N ASP A 43 -7.97 4.93 1.00
CA ASP A 43 -6.89 5.76 0.49
C ASP A 43 -5.51 5.08 0.64
N ILE A 44 -5.23 4.46 1.79
CA ILE A 44 -3.95 3.73 2.01
C ILE A 44 -3.77 2.58 1.00
N LEU A 45 -4.87 1.89 0.68
CA LEU A 45 -4.86 0.81 -0.32
C LEU A 45 -4.67 1.31 -1.75
N SER A 46 -5.11 2.55 -2.04
CA SER A 46 -5.03 3.16 -3.36
C SER A 46 -3.60 3.45 -3.78
N ASP A 47 -2.69 3.76 -2.84
CA ASP A 47 -1.33 4.20 -3.19
C ASP A 47 -0.30 3.06 -3.08
N GLY A 48 -0.39 2.24 -2.03
CA GLY A 48 0.60 1.17 -1.79
C GLY A 48 0.55 0.02 -2.81
N ARG A 49 -0.65 -0.40 -3.24
CA ARG A 49 -0.80 -1.54 -4.17
C ARG A 49 -0.31 -1.22 -5.59
N PRO A 50 -0.65 -0.09 -6.21
CA PRO A 50 -0.10 0.27 -7.52
C PRO A 50 1.42 0.43 -7.49
N ALA A 51 1.98 1.01 -6.43
CA ALA A 51 3.42 1.11 -6.25
C ALA A 51 4.08 -0.28 -6.20
N MET A 52 3.56 -1.20 -5.39
CA MET A 52 4.04 -2.60 -5.33
C MET A 52 3.93 -3.31 -6.67
N ASN A 53 2.78 -3.22 -7.34
CA ASN A 53 2.56 -3.85 -8.66
C ASN A 53 3.53 -3.31 -9.71
N ARG A 54 3.83 -2.02 -9.65
CA ARG A 54 4.82 -1.39 -10.53
C ARG A 54 6.22 -1.93 -10.25
N MET A 55 6.66 -1.97 -8.99
CA MET A 55 7.96 -2.54 -8.61
C MET A 55 8.10 -3.98 -9.10
N VAL A 56 7.14 -4.85 -8.79
CA VAL A 56 7.17 -6.26 -9.20
C VAL A 56 7.28 -6.41 -10.71
N ARG A 57 6.50 -5.63 -11.48
CA ARG A 57 6.52 -5.65 -12.95
C ARG A 57 7.87 -5.21 -13.50
N GLU A 58 8.41 -4.09 -13.02
CA GLU A 58 9.66 -3.55 -13.54
C GLU A 58 10.87 -4.43 -13.16
N ILE A 59 10.88 -5.02 -11.96
CA ILE A 59 11.90 -6.01 -11.54
C ILE A 59 11.84 -7.27 -12.42
N ARG A 60 10.63 -7.68 -12.84
CA ARG A 60 10.46 -8.83 -13.73
C ARG A 60 11.07 -8.59 -15.11
N GLU A 61 11.21 -7.32 -15.50
CA GLU A 61 11.73 -6.84 -16.79
C GLU A 61 13.19 -6.40 -16.72
N ILE A 62 13.96 -6.78 -15.68
CA ILE A 62 15.42 -6.57 -15.68
C ILE A 62 16.03 -7.19 -16.95
N ARG A 63 16.94 -6.46 -17.59
CA ARG A 63 17.44 -6.80 -18.92
C ARG A 63 18.24 -8.10 -18.97
N ASP A 64 19.18 -8.27 -18.04
CA ASP A 64 20.14 -9.38 -17.97
C ASP A 64 20.85 -9.39 -16.60
N ASN A 65 21.67 -10.41 -16.32
CA ASN A 65 22.41 -10.54 -15.05
C ASN A 65 23.40 -9.40 -14.77
N ASP A 66 23.88 -8.71 -15.80
CA ASP A 66 24.83 -7.60 -15.69
C ASP A 66 24.13 -6.27 -15.39
N SER A 67 22.81 -6.22 -15.52
CA SER A 67 22.03 -4.99 -15.47
C SER A 67 21.55 -4.60 -14.07
N VAL A 68 21.98 -5.30 -13.02
CA VAL A 68 21.75 -4.90 -11.63
C VAL A 68 22.96 -4.09 -11.13
N ALA A 69 22.72 -2.83 -10.79
CA ALA A 69 23.77 -1.89 -10.36
C ALA A 69 23.87 -1.80 -8.82
N THR A 70 22.74 -1.77 -8.13
CA THR A 70 22.68 -1.74 -6.65
C THR A 70 21.64 -2.73 -6.18
N ALA A 71 21.96 -3.54 -5.18
CA ALA A 71 21.01 -4.45 -4.54
C ALA A 71 21.27 -4.51 -3.03
N SER A 72 20.70 -3.54 -2.31
CA SER A 72 20.77 -3.43 -0.85
C SER A 72 19.37 -3.63 -0.25
N SER A 73 19.26 -3.69 1.08
CA SER A 73 17.97 -3.80 1.74
C SER A 73 17.10 -2.56 1.58
N SER A 74 17.67 -1.37 1.40
CA SER A 74 16.95 -0.09 1.33
C SER A 74 16.86 0.51 -0.08
N GLU A 75 17.70 0.04 -1.00
CA GLU A 75 17.77 0.53 -2.38
C GLU A 75 17.99 -0.63 -3.35
N PHE A 76 17.22 -0.61 -4.46
CA PHE A 76 17.41 -1.52 -5.58
C PHE A 76 17.46 -0.73 -6.89
N ARG A 77 18.57 -0.88 -7.63
CA ARG A 77 18.83 -0.19 -8.90
C ARG A 77 19.20 -1.18 -10.00
N PHE A 78 18.51 -1.09 -11.13
CA PHE A 78 18.71 -1.96 -12.28
C PHE A 78 18.32 -1.29 -13.60
N THR A 79 18.81 -1.83 -14.70
CA THR A 79 18.37 -1.48 -16.06
C THR A 79 17.37 -2.51 -16.58
N ASN A 80 16.22 -2.06 -17.08
CA ASN A 80 15.21 -2.94 -17.67
C ASN A 80 15.45 -3.23 -19.16
N THR A 81 14.66 -4.13 -19.75
CA THR A 81 14.75 -4.49 -21.19
C THR A 81 14.51 -3.31 -22.14
N ALA A 82 13.93 -2.21 -21.67
CA ALA A 82 13.75 -0.98 -22.43
C ALA A 82 14.92 0.02 -22.27
N ASN A 83 16.04 -0.40 -21.65
CA ASN A 83 17.21 0.43 -21.35
C ASN A 83 16.90 1.64 -20.44
N VAL A 84 15.92 1.50 -19.55
CA VAL A 84 15.65 2.49 -18.50
C VAL A 84 16.42 2.09 -17.25
N ASP A 85 17.26 2.99 -16.74
CA ASP A 85 17.91 2.86 -15.43
C ASP A 85 16.91 3.26 -14.34
N ILE A 86 16.55 2.31 -13.49
CA ILE A 86 15.47 2.43 -12.50
C ILE A 86 16.06 2.22 -11.13
N THR A 87 15.84 3.17 -10.23
CA THR A 87 16.17 3.08 -8.80
C THR A 87 14.91 3.18 -7.97
N TYR A 88 14.76 2.27 -7.01
CA TYR A 88 13.77 2.36 -5.95
C TYR A 88 14.46 2.56 -4.61
N ASN A 89 13.98 3.52 -3.82
CA ASN A 89 14.40 3.72 -2.44
C ASN A 89 13.28 4.38 -1.63
N LEU A 90 13.43 4.34 -0.30
CA LEU A 90 12.61 5.11 0.63
C LEU A 90 13.41 6.34 1.06
N SER A 91 12.82 7.53 0.88
CA SER A 91 13.38 8.79 1.35
C SER A 91 12.40 9.43 2.33
N SER A 92 12.80 9.53 3.60
CA SER A 92 11.87 9.90 4.68
C SER A 92 10.69 8.93 4.72
N THR A 93 9.53 9.35 4.21
CA THR A 93 8.27 8.59 4.18
C THR A 93 7.81 8.30 2.74
N ASP A 94 8.60 8.67 1.74
CA ASP A 94 8.21 8.63 0.35
C ASP A 94 8.94 7.48 -0.36
N LEU A 95 8.16 6.52 -0.86
CA LEU A 95 8.67 5.51 -1.77
C LEU A 95 8.90 6.17 -3.13
N ASN A 96 10.18 6.33 -3.48
CA ASN A 96 10.59 6.99 -4.69
C ASN A 96 10.98 5.99 -5.77
N ARG A 97 10.67 6.39 -7.01
CA ARG A 97 11.17 5.75 -8.22
C ARG A 97 11.91 6.79 -9.04
N THR A 98 13.20 6.59 -9.23
CA THR A 98 14.00 7.37 -10.17
C THR A 98 14.17 6.59 -11.46
N ALA A 99 13.76 7.16 -12.60
CA ALA A 99 14.02 6.58 -13.92
C ALA A 99 14.83 7.55 -14.77
N ASN A 100 15.99 7.09 -15.25
CA ASN A 100 16.94 7.89 -16.02
C ASN A 100 17.22 9.26 -15.36
N GLY A 101 17.39 9.26 -14.03
CA GLY A 101 17.64 10.46 -13.23
C GLY A 101 16.41 11.30 -12.86
N ILE A 102 15.21 10.95 -13.34
CA ILE A 102 13.96 11.66 -12.99
C ILE A 102 13.23 10.92 -11.88
N THR A 103 13.09 11.56 -10.72
CA THR A 103 12.45 11.00 -9.53
C THR A 103 10.95 11.32 -9.49
N ASN A 104 10.14 10.30 -9.19
CA ASN A 104 8.72 10.44 -8.89
C ASN A 104 8.39 9.68 -7.60
N THR A 105 7.57 10.29 -6.74
CA THR A 105 6.98 9.61 -5.58
C THR A 105 5.90 8.65 -6.06
N LEU A 106 5.99 7.38 -5.66
CA LEU A 106 4.99 6.35 -5.99
C LEU A 106 3.97 6.12 -4.88
N ALA A 107 4.38 6.31 -3.63
CA ALA A 107 3.52 6.23 -2.46
C ALA A 107 4.11 7.11 -1.35
N GLU A 108 3.24 7.80 -0.63
CA GLU A 108 3.54 8.55 0.59
C GLU A 108 3.17 7.70 1.82
N ASP A 109 3.44 8.21 3.03
CA ASP A 109 3.14 7.54 4.31
C ASP A 109 3.78 6.13 4.43
N VAL A 110 4.90 5.90 3.76
CA VAL A 110 5.65 4.64 3.81
C VAL A 110 6.55 4.64 5.03
N SER A 111 6.24 3.78 5.99
CA SER A 111 7.01 3.61 7.22
C SER A 111 8.11 2.56 7.11
N GLY A 112 8.11 1.75 6.04
CA GLY A 112 9.16 0.76 5.80
C GLY A 112 9.17 0.23 4.37
N LEU A 113 10.37 0.08 3.82
CA LEU A 113 10.65 -0.60 2.56
C LEU A 113 11.85 -1.50 2.77
N THR A 114 11.75 -2.77 2.38
CA THR A 114 12.88 -3.70 2.44
C THR A 114 12.91 -4.60 1.21
N PHE A 115 14.10 -4.73 0.62
CA PHE A 115 14.39 -5.69 -0.42
C PHE A 115 15.19 -6.86 0.15
N THR A 116 14.74 -8.08 -0.11
CA THR A 116 15.43 -9.31 0.27
C THR A 116 15.69 -10.15 -0.98
N TYR A 117 16.92 -10.63 -1.13
CA TYR A 117 17.37 -11.28 -2.36
C TYR A 117 17.66 -12.77 -2.11
N TYR A 118 17.43 -13.59 -3.12
CA TYR A 118 17.67 -15.03 -3.09
C TYR A 118 18.36 -15.48 -4.37
N ASP A 119 19.23 -16.47 -4.27
CA ASP A 119 19.92 -17.13 -5.40
C ASP A 119 19.10 -18.23 -6.07
N SER A 120 17.92 -18.54 -5.54
CA SER A 120 17.07 -19.63 -6.02
C SER A 120 15.59 -19.28 -5.91
N CYS A 121 14.78 -19.90 -6.78
CA CYS A 121 13.32 -19.76 -6.77
C CYS A 121 12.64 -20.70 -5.75
N ALA A 122 13.40 -21.54 -5.06
CA ALA A 122 12.86 -22.53 -4.13
C ALA A 122 12.16 -21.87 -2.93
N SER A 123 11.06 -22.48 -2.50
CA SER A 123 10.44 -22.11 -1.22
C SER A 123 11.40 -22.49 -0.09
N GLY A 124 11.68 -21.55 0.83
CA GLY A 124 12.62 -21.75 1.94
C GLY A 124 14.09 -21.44 1.65
N ALA A 125 14.42 -20.91 0.46
CA ALA A 125 15.77 -20.38 0.20
C ALA A 125 16.17 -19.32 1.25
N THR A 126 17.45 -19.31 1.64
CA THR A 126 17.97 -18.31 2.57
C THR A 126 18.29 -17.00 1.85
N PRO A 127 18.07 -15.83 2.48
CA PRO A 127 18.51 -14.56 1.93
C PRO A 127 20.01 -14.54 1.66
N ILE A 128 20.41 -13.87 0.59
CA ILE A 128 21.81 -13.68 0.19
C ILE A 128 22.21 -12.21 0.26
N ALA A 129 23.52 -11.96 0.39
CA ALA A 129 24.10 -10.68 0.00
C ALA A 129 24.36 -10.73 -1.52
N PRO A 130 23.70 -9.88 -2.34
CA PRO A 130 23.85 -9.94 -3.79
C PRO A 130 25.25 -9.55 -4.26
N THR A 131 25.71 -10.21 -5.31
CA THR A 131 26.78 -9.70 -6.18
C THR A 131 26.14 -8.89 -7.29
N VAL A 132 26.68 -7.71 -7.61
CA VAL A 132 26.14 -6.75 -8.58
C VAL A 132 27.24 -6.18 -9.46
N GLY A 133 26.88 -5.54 -10.57
CA GLY A 133 27.81 -4.90 -11.51
C GLY A 133 28.34 -5.79 -12.62
N THR A 134 28.46 -7.10 -12.38
CA THR A 134 28.71 -8.15 -13.38
C THR A 134 28.16 -9.48 -12.86
N ASP A 135 27.37 -10.17 -13.67
CA ASP A 135 26.73 -11.47 -13.42
C ASP A 135 26.13 -11.62 -12.01
N THR A 136 25.00 -10.95 -11.77
CA THR A 136 24.33 -11.03 -10.47
C THR A 136 23.88 -12.46 -10.13
N ASN A 137 24.02 -12.84 -8.86
CA ASN A 137 23.52 -14.09 -8.31
C ASN A 137 22.05 -14.02 -7.87
N ILE A 138 21.35 -12.90 -8.08
CA ILE A 138 19.92 -12.76 -7.75
C ILE A 138 19.10 -13.64 -8.69
N ARG A 139 18.15 -14.42 -8.16
CA ARG A 139 17.12 -15.15 -8.94
C ARG A 139 15.70 -14.86 -8.47
N ARG A 140 15.54 -14.32 -7.26
CA ARG A 140 14.27 -13.84 -6.75
C ARG A 140 14.49 -12.63 -5.84
N VAL A 141 13.60 -11.65 -5.94
CA VAL A 141 13.56 -10.46 -5.09
C VAL A 141 12.23 -10.47 -4.32
N GLN A 142 12.30 -10.39 -3.01
CA GLN A 142 11.16 -10.10 -2.15
C GLN A 142 11.16 -8.62 -1.80
N ILE A 143 9.98 -8.01 -1.84
CA ILE A 143 9.75 -6.64 -1.44
C ILE A 143 8.76 -6.66 -0.29
N ASP A 144 9.16 -6.08 0.84
CA ASP A 144 8.32 -5.85 2.00
C ASP A 144 8.07 -4.34 2.11
N LEU A 145 6.80 -3.94 2.05
CA LEU A 145 6.34 -2.55 2.10
C LEU A 145 5.38 -2.39 3.28
N THR A 146 5.63 -1.39 4.12
CA THR A 146 4.75 -0.99 5.23
C THR A 146 4.35 0.45 5.04
N LEU A 147 3.04 0.70 5.00
CA LEU A 147 2.46 2.05 5.03
C LEU A 147 1.79 2.26 6.37
N THR A 148 1.94 3.45 6.95
CA THR A 148 1.32 3.83 8.22
C THR A 148 0.61 5.17 8.05
N LYS A 149 -0.72 5.18 8.11
CA LYS A 149 -1.51 6.41 8.00
C LYS A 149 -2.60 6.43 9.05
N ASN A 150 -2.73 7.54 9.77
CA ASN A 150 -3.70 7.71 10.87
C ASN A 150 -3.66 6.58 11.93
N GLY A 151 -2.48 5.99 12.15
CA GLY A 151 -2.28 4.89 13.11
C GLY A 151 -2.71 3.50 12.60
N GLU A 152 -3.15 3.37 11.34
CA GLU A 152 -3.39 2.06 10.71
C GLU A 152 -2.17 1.67 9.86
N ASN A 153 -1.73 0.42 10.03
CA ASN A 153 -0.62 -0.15 9.27
C ASN A 153 -1.14 -1.06 8.15
N LEU A 154 -0.65 -0.85 6.93
CA LEU A 154 -0.81 -1.75 5.81
C LEU A 154 0.53 -2.42 5.49
N TYR A 155 0.55 -3.74 5.62
CA TYR A 155 1.69 -4.57 5.23
C TYR A 155 1.41 -5.21 3.87
N VAL A 156 2.31 -4.98 2.91
CA VAL A 156 2.25 -5.58 1.58
C VAL A 156 3.59 -6.25 1.30
N GLN A 157 3.54 -7.56 1.08
CA GLN A 157 4.68 -8.35 0.66
C GLN A 157 4.43 -8.87 -0.75
N SER A 158 5.43 -8.79 -1.60
CA SER A 158 5.40 -9.44 -2.92
C SER A 158 6.77 -9.98 -3.30
N GLN A 159 6.79 -10.91 -4.24
CA GLN A 159 8.01 -11.48 -4.78
C GLN A 159 8.01 -11.32 -6.30
N SER A 160 9.19 -11.04 -6.86
CA SER A 160 9.42 -10.98 -8.30
C SER A 160 10.59 -11.87 -8.68
N VAL A 161 10.45 -12.54 -9.81
CA VAL A 161 11.49 -13.36 -10.45
C VAL A 161 11.79 -12.69 -11.79
N PRO A 162 12.99 -12.11 -11.96
CA PRO A 162 13.41 -11.53 -13.24
C PRO A 162 13.38 -12.58 -14.35
N ARG A 163 12.87 -12.22 -15.54
CA ARG A 163 12.68 -13.18 -16.64
C ARG A 163 13.95 -13.50 -17.44
N ASN A 164 14.94 -12.63 -17.39
CA ASN A 164 16.11 -12.68 -18.27
C ASN A 164 17.40 -13.03 -17.52
N PHE A 165 17.27 -13.79 -16.42
CA PHE A 165 18.38 -14.25 -15.59
C PHE A 165 18.74 -15.72 -15.83
#